data_AF-A0A8S3S425-F1
#
_entry.id   AF-A0A8S3S425-F1
#
_cell.length_a   1.000
_cell.length_b   1.000
_cell.length_c   1.000
_cell.angle_alpha   90.00
_cell.angle_beta   90.00
_cell.angle_gamma   90.00
#
_symmetry.space_group_name_H-M   'P 1'
#
loop_
_entity.id
_entity.type
_entity.pdbx_description
1 polymer ?
#
loop_
_entity_poly.entity_id
_entity_poly.type
_entity_poly.pdbx_seq_one_letter_code
_entity_poly.pdbx_strand_id
1 'polypeptide(L)'
;MTKNRTEELPEELKGEITPEKLIQSQKEDSDIKVISDYKNINVKPGWQDISRHGNKVKSYWNQWDSLEFRNGILCRKYENIPGDEITWQIVLPKALKKVVMEQLHNNITSGHLGIKKTLARVTNRFYWYGLRSDVEHWCKTCDICASKKAPQRKAKAPMKQYNVGAPLERVAIDIMGPLPQTKKRPTNT
;
A
#
# COMPACT_ATOMS: atom_id res chain seq x y z
N MET A 1 5.32 16.10 -26.37
CA MET A 1 3.94 15.59 -26.39
C MET A 1 3.62 15.05 -25.00
N THR A 2 3.09 15.91 -24.13
CA THR A 2 2.65 15.57 -22.78
C THR A 2 1.37 14.75 -22.89
N LYS A 3 1.48 13.42 -22.75
CA LYS A 3 0.30 12.57 -22.65
C LYS A 3 -0.35 12.85 -21.31
N ASN A 4 -1.34 13.75 -21.27
CA ASN A 4 -2.23 13.93 -20.11
C ASN A 4 -2.69 12.54 -19.66
N ARG A 5 -2.06 11.98 -18.62
CA ARG A 5 -2.36 10.64 -18.16
C ARG A 5 -3.75 10.68 -17.55
N THR A 6 -4.67 10.06 -18.26
CA THR A 6 -6.09 10.37 -18.34
C THR A 6 -6.82 10.39 -17.00
N GLU A 7 -7.79 11.30 -16.95
CA GLU A 7 -8.87 11.51 -15.96
C GLU A 7 -9.80 10.29 -15.78
N GLU A 8 -9.36 9.11 -16.22
CA GLU A 8 -10.16 7.90 -16.29
C GLU A 8 -9.87 6.98 -15.10
N LEU A 9 -10.94 6.42 -14.55
CA LEU A 9 -10.84 5.31 -13.61
C LEU A 9 -10.00 4.19 -14.23
N PRO A 10 -9.09 3.57 -13.47
CA PRO A 10 -8.34 2.40 -13.93
C PRO A 10 -9.28 1.36 -14.52
N GLU A 11 -8.91 0.74 -15.64
CA GLU A 11 -9.62 -0.43 -16.19
C GLU A 11 -9.93 -1.47 -15.12
N GLU A 12 -8.98 -1.67 -14.19
CA GLU A 12 -9.07 -2.57 -13.04
C GLU A 12 -10.22 -2.23 -12.06
N LEU A 13 -10.79 -1.02 -12.12
CA LEU A 13 -11.86 -0.55 -11.24
C LEU A 13 -13.18 -0.27 -11.97
N LYS A 14 -13.19 -0.30 -13.31
CA LYS A 14 -14.37 0.02 -14.14
C LYS A 14 -15.56 -0.92 -13.90
N GLY A 15 -15.35 -2.11 -13.32
CA GLY A 15 -16.42 -3.07 -13.00
C GLY A 15 -17.05 -2.94 -11.61
N GLU A 16 -16.35 -2.39 -10.61
CA GLU A 16 -16.83 -2.33 -9.20
C GLU A 16 -17.07 -0.90 -8.70
N ILE A 17 -16.41 0.08 -9.33
CA ILE A 17 -16.48 1.50 -9.00
C ILE A 17 -16.85 2.26 -10.27
N THR A 18 -18.13 2.63 -10.37
CA THR A 18 -18.61 3.50 -11.44
C THR A 18 -18.51 4.98 -11.04
N PRO A 19 -18.43 5.92 -12.01
CA PRO A 19 -18.49 7.35 -11.72
C PRO A 19 -19.71 7.75 -10.87
N GLU A 20 -20.89 7.19 -11.15
CA GLU A 20 -22.12 7.51 -10.42
C GLU A 20 -22.01 7.09 -8.95
N LYS A 21 -21.48 5.89 -8.70
CA LYS A 21 -21.23 5.39 -7.34
C LYS A 21 -20.23 6.24 -6.59
N LEU A 22 -19.19 6.74 -7.27
CA LEU A 22 -18.21 7.66 -6.68
C LEU A 22 -18.84 8.99 -6.28
N ILE A 23 -19.58 9.61 -7.20
CA ILE A 23 -20.27 10.88 -6.95
C ILE A 23 -21.23 10.74 -5.78
N GLN A 24 -22.04 9.68 -5.77
CA GLN A 24 -22.98 9.42 -4.68
C GLN A 24 -22.25 9.19 -3.36
N SER A 25 -21.20 8.37 -3.35
CA SER A 25 -20.41 8.09 -2.15
C SER A 25 -19.69 9.34 -1.62
N GLN A 26 -19.27 10.28 -2.47
CA GLN A 26 -18.68 11.55 -2.05
C GLN A 26 -19.72 12.48 -1.40
N LYS A 27 -20.97 12.45 -1.88
CA LYS A 27 -22.08 13.22 -1.28
C LYS A 27 -22.50 12.68 0.09
N GLU A 28 -22.41 11.36 0.27
CA GLU A 28 -22.76 10.68 1.53
C GLU A 28 -21.62 10.73 2.57
N ASP A 29 -20.38 10.95 2.15
CA ASP A 29 -19.23 11.06 3.05
C ASP A 29 -19.29 12.39 3.83
N SER A 30 -19.48 12.30 5.14
CA SER A 30 -19.66 13.46 6.02
C SER A 30 -18.49 14.44 6.02
N ASP A 31 -17.27 13.95 5.77
CA ASP A 31 -16.07 14.79 5.76
C ASP A 31 -15.86 15.46 4.39
N ILE A 32 -16.09 14.71 3.30
CA ILE A 32 -15.95 15.24 1.93
C ILE A 32 -17.08 16.22 1.61
N LYS A 33 -18.31 15.90 2.02
CA LYS A 33 -19.50 16.71 1.76
C LYS A 33 -19.32 18.16 2.18
N VAL A 34 -18.76 18.41 3.37
CA VAL A 34 -18.53 19.77 3.88
C VAL A 34 -17.73 20.61 2.88
N ILE A 35 -16.64 20.07 2.36
CA ILE A 35 -15.78 20.78 1.40
C ILE A 35 -16.43 20.86 0.03
N SER A 36 -17.13 19.81 -0.39
CA SER A 36 -17.90 19.78 -1.62
C SER A 36 -18.97 20.87 -1.68
N ASP A 37 -19.71 21.10 -0.58
CA ASP A 37 -20.75 22.11 -0.50
C ASP A 37 -20.18 23.52 -0.73
N TYR A 38 -19.04 23.84 -0.10
CA TYR A 38 -18.33 25.09 -0.34
C TYR A 38 -17.75 25.18 -1.76
N LYS A 39 -17.22 24.07 -2.31
CA LYS A 39 -16.65 24.05 -3.66
C LYS A 39 -17.72 24.27 -4.73
N ASN A 40 -18.94 23.77 -4.53
CA ASN A 40 -20.06 23.96 -5.45
C ASN A 40 -20.46 25.44 -5.60
N ILE A 41 -20.36 26.23 -4.53
CA ILE A 41 -20.62 27.68 -4.56
C ILE A 41 -19.35 28.51 -4.87
N ASN A 42 -18.22 27.85 -5.08
CA ASN A 42 -16.91 28.45 -5.34
C ASN A 42 -16.47 29.48 -4.28
N VAL A 43 -16.78 29.24 -3.01
CA VAL A 43 -16.38 30.10 -1.88
C VAL A 43 -15.51 29.30 -0.92
N LYS A 44 -14.26 29.74 -0.71
CA LYS A 44 -13.39 29.16 0.31
C LYS A 44 -13.93 29.54 1.70
N PRO A 45 -14.29 28.57 2.55
CA PRO A 45 -14.80 28.89 3.88
C PRO A 45 -13.71 29.52 4.74
N GLY A 46 -14.13 30.37 5.68
CA GLY A 46 -13.24 30.93 6.68
C GLY A 46 -12.75 29.87 7.67
N TRP A 47 -11.68 30.18 8.40
CA TRP A 47 -11.18 29.25 9.43
C TRP A 47 -12.23 29.02 10.53
N GLN A 48 -13.04 30.03 10.87
CA GLN A 48 -14.09 29.91 11.88
C GLN A 48 -15.07 28.78 11.54
N ASP A 49 -15.48 28.68 10.27
CA ASP A 49 -16.41 27.66 9.77
C ASP A 49 -15.80 26.25 9.86
N ILE A 50 -14.52 26.12 9.52
CA ILE A 50 -13.82 24.83 9.41
C ILE A 50 -13.28 24.32 10.76
N SER A 51 -12.96 25.21 11.68
CA SER A 51 -12.28 24.90 12.96
C SER A 51 -13.04 23.87 13.81
N ARG A 52 -14.37 23.84 13.70
CA ARG A 52 -15.27 22.94 14.45
C ARG A 52 -15.30 21.52 13.90
N HIS A 53 -14.82 21.31 12.68
CA HIS A 53 -14.79 20.00 12.03
C HIS A 53 -13.53 19.18 12.39
N GLY A 54 -13.56 17.90 12.06
CA GLY A 54 -12.44 16.97 12.27
C GLY A 54 -11.23 17.26 11.37
N ASN A 55 -10.11 16.58 11.67
CA ASN A 55 -8.83 16.77 10.97
C ASN A 55 -8.89 16.49 9.47
N LYS A 56 -9.80 15.61 9.03
CA LYS A 56 -9.98 15.29 7.60
C LYS A 56 -10.50 16.51 6.82
N VAL A 57 -11.56 17.15 7.31
CA VAL A 57 -12.12 18.37 6.72
C VAL A 57 -11.07 19.48 6.70
N LYS A 58 -10.36 19.68 7.82
CA LYS A 58 -9.24 20.64 7.92
C LYS A 58 -8.14 20.35 6.91
N SER A 59 -7.79 19.08 6.70
CA SER A 59 -6.79 18.66 5.71
C SER A 59 -7.21 18.98 4.28
N TYR A 60 -8.49 18.77 3.95
CA TYR A 60 -9.04 19.13 2.64
C TYR A 60 -9.11 20.65 2.47
N TRP A 61 -9.50 21.40 3.51
CA TRP A 61 -9.51 22.86 3.50
C TRP A 61 -8.12 23.46 3.28
N ASN A 62 -7.08 22.93 3.94
CA ASN A 62 -5.69 23.35 3.72
C ASN A 62 -5.22 23.13 2.27
N GLN A 63 -5.89 22.25 1.54
CA GLN A 63 -5.59 21.91 0.16
C GLN A 63 -6.60 22.49 -0.83
N TRP A 64 -7.42 23.46 -0.38
CA TRP A 64 -8.51 24.04 -1.16
C TRP A 64 -8.14 24.38 -2.61
N ASP A 65 -7.00 25.04 -2.81
CA ASP A 65 -6.56 25.52 -4.12
C ASP A 65 -6.14 24.39 -5.07
N SER A 66 -5.88 23.20 -4.53
CA SER A 66 -5.62 21.98 -5.30
C SER A 66 -6.87 21.13 -5.54
N LEU A 67 -8.02 21.44 -4.92
CA LEU A 67 -9.24 20.65 -5.06
C LEU A 67 -10.15 21.21 -6.15
N GLU A 68 -10.65 20.34 -7.03
CA GLU A 68 -11.52 20.74 -8.15
C GLU A 68 -12.50 19.62 -8.50
N PHE A 69 -13.72 19.99 -8.90
CA PHE A 69 -14.68 19.03 -9.45
C PHE A 69 -14.35 18.75 -10.91
N ARG A 70 -14.20 17.48 -11.26
CA ARG A 70 -14.03 17.02 -12.64
C ARG A 70 -15.07 15.94 -12.93
N ASN A 71 -15.92 16.18 -13.92
CA ASN A 71 -17.06 15.30 -14.26
C ASN A 71 -17.93 14.96 -13.03
N GLY A 72 -18.15 15.93 -12.14
CA GLY A 72 -18.93 15.75 -10.90
C GLY A 72 -18.19 15.07 -9.75
N ILE A 73 -16.95 14.62 -9.94
CA ILE A 73 -16.12 13.96 -8.92
C ILE A 73 -15.14 14.98 -8.34
N LEU A 74 -15.06 15.06 -7.00
CA LEU A 74 -14.05 15.88 -6.34
C LEU A 74 -12.67 15.23 -6.48
N CYS A 75 -11.75 15.96 -7.11
CA CYS A 75 -10.38 15.55 -7.38
C CYS A 75 -9.39 16.53 -6.76
N ARG A 76 -8.17 16.05 -6.53
CA ARG A 76 -7.02 16.80 -6.05
C ARG A 76 -5.95 16.85 -7.13
N LYS A 77 -5.48 18.05 -7.46
CA LYS A 77 -4.29 18.30 -8.25
C LYS A 77 -3.05 17.91 -7.45
N TYR A 78 -2.23 17.01 -7.98
CA TYR A 78 -1.03 16.51 -7.33
C TYR A 78 0.16 16.50 -8.29
N GLU A 79 1.28 17.05 -7.82
CA GLU A 79 2.58 17.01 -8.49
C GLU A 79 3.52 16.19 -7.60
N ASN A 80 4.16 15.16 -8.16
CA ASN A 80 5.03 14.27 -7.40
C ASN A 80 6.36 14.95 -7.04
N ILE A 81 6.89 15.74 -7.98
CA ILE A 81 8.06 16.60 -7.83
C ILE A 81 7.68 17.96 -8.44
N PRO A 82 8.14 19.11 -7.90
CA PRO A 82 7.88 20.40 -8.53
C PRO A 82 8.34 20.43 -9.98
N GLY A 83 7.42 20.68 -10.92
CA GLY A 83 7.68 20.67 -12.36
C GLY A 83 7.52 19.30 -13.06
N ASP A 84 7.12 18.26 -12.32
CA ASP A 84 6.71 16.97 -12.88
C ASP A 84 5.29 17.03 -13.46
N GLU A 85 4.87 15.96 -14.13
CA GLU A 85 3.52 15.84 -14.69
C GLU A 85 2.46 15.95 -13.59
N ILE A 86 1.50 16.85 -13.79
CA ILE A 86 0.34 17.00 -12.92
C ILE A 86 -0.55 15.77 -13.05
N THR A 87 -0.88 15.18 -11.91
CA THR A 87 -1.83 14.06 -11.81
C THR A 87 -3.07 14.50 -11.04
N TRP A 88 -4.23 14.04 -11.50
CA TRP A 88 -5.50 14.25 -10.79
C TRP A 88 -5.84 13.02 -9.96
N GLN A 89 -5.86 13.22 -8.64
CA GLN A 89 -6.18 12.18 -7.68
C GLN A 89 -7.65 12.30 -7.26
N ILE A 90 -8.43 11.23 -7.40
CA ILE A 90 -9.81 11.18 -6.91
C ILE A 90 -9.79 11.25 -5.37
N VAL A 91 -10.56 12.16 -4.77
CA VAL A 91 -10.73 12.22 -3.33
C VAL A 91 -11.65 11.06 -2.91
N LEU A 92 -11.06 10.00 -2.36
CA LEU A 92 -11.76 8.73 -2.18
C LEU A 92 -12.64 8.76 -0.90
N PRO A 93 -13.96 8.52 -1.01
CA PRO A 93 -14.84 8.45 0.15
C PRO A 93 -14.56 7.21 1.00
N LYS A 94 -14.84 7.30 2.31
CA LYS A 94 -14.54 6.24 3.28
C LYS A 94 -15.12 4.88 2.88
N ALA A 95 -16.34 4.88 2.32
CA ALA A 95 -17.05 3.66 1.92
C ALA A 95 -16.31 2.84 0.85
N LEU A 96 -15.53 3.50 -0.03
CA LEU A 96 -14.86 2.85 -1.15
C LEU A 96 -13.40 2.50 -0.87
N LYS A 97 -12.83 2.97 0.25
CA LYS A 97 -11.44 2.68 0.64
C LYS A 97 -11.12 1.19 0.63
N LYS A 98 -11.99 0.37 1.23
CA LYS A 98 -11.77 -1.09 1.35
C LYS A 98 -11.68 -1.74 -0.03
N VAL A 99 -12.65 -1.44 -0.90
CA VAL A 99 -12.73 -1.98 -2.27
C VAL A 99 -11.48 -1.62 -3.07
N VAL A 100 -11.09 -0.33 -3.05
CA VAL A 100 -9.88 0.14 -3.75
C VAL A 100 -8.62 -0.56 -3.22
N MET A 101 -8.51 -0.71 -1.89
CA MET A 101 -7.36 -1.36 -1.28
C MET A 101 -7.30 -2.86 -1.61
N GLU A 102 -8.43 -3.56 -1.62
CA GLU A 102 -8.50 -4.98 -2.03
C GLU A 102 -8.06 -5.14 -3.48
N GLN A 103 -8.62 -4.36 -4.40
CA GLN A 103 -8.30 -4.48 -5.83
C GLN A 103 -6.85 -4.13 -6.14
N LEU A 104 -6.35 -3.00 -5.63
CA LEU A 104 -4.98 -2.55 -5.92
C LEU A 104 -3.91 -3.39 -5.21
N HIS A 105 -4.26 -4.08 -4.12
CA HIS A 105 -3.34 -4.95 -3.39
C HIS A 105 -3.37 -6.42 -3.87
N ASN A 106 -4.54 -6.97 -4.18
CA ASN A 106 -4.74 -8.40 -4.44
C ASN A 106 -4.61 -8.82 -5.91
N ASN A 107 -4.63 -7.88 -6.86
CA ASN A 107 -4.60 -8.23 -8.28
C ASN A 107 -3.33 -9.04 -8.65
N ILE A 108 -3.51 -10.09 -9.46
CA ILE A 108 -2.50 -11.09 -9.87
C ILE A 108 -1.24 -10.44 -10.48
N THR A 109 -1.41 -9.36 -11.26
CA THR A 109 -0.32 -8.58 -11.88
C THR A 109 0.35 -7.60 -10.90
N SER A 110 -0.19 -7.51 -9.68
CA SER A 110 0.08 -6.52 -8.64
C SER A 110 0.63 -7.13 -7.36
N GLY A 111 0.93 -8.44 -7.41
CA GLY A 111 1.02 -9.33 -6.28
C GLY A 111 1.76 -8.78 -5.07
N HIS A 112 1.03 -8.51 -3.98
CA HIS A 112 1.58 -8.25 -2.63
C HIS A 112 2.90 -7.47 -2.64
N LEU A 113 2.99 -6.44 -3.49
CA LEU A 113 4.23 -5.82 -3.96
C LEU A 113 4.99 -5.02 -2.87
N GLY A 114 4.64 -5.23 -1.60
CA GLY A 114 5.11 -4.48 -0.46
C GLY A 114 4.50 -3.07 -0.40
N ILE A 115 4.58 -2.46 0.78
CA ILE A 115 4.00 -1.16 1.09
C ILE A 115 4.34 -0.09 0.05
N LYS A 116 5.61 0.04 -0.35
CA LYS A 116 6.07 1.13 -1.24
C LYS A 116 5.38 1.11 -2.60
N LYS A 117 5.24 -0.07 -3.20
CA LYS A 117 4.65 -0.21 -4.54
C LYS A 117 3.13 -0.05 -4.49
N THR A 118 2.47 -0.58 -3.47
CA THR A 118 1.03 -0.34 -3.24
C THR A 118 0.78 1.15 -3.02
N LEU A 119 1.59 1.81 -2.19
CA LEU A 119 1.48 3.25 -1.94
C LEU A 119 1.60 4.05 -3.24
N ALA A 120 2.65 3.83 -4.04
CA ALA A 120 2.84 4.54 -5.31
C ALA A 120 1.65 4.39 -6.27
N ARG A 121 1.05 3.19 -6.33
CA ARG A 121 -0.12 2.93 -7.19
C ARG A 121 -1.38 3.64 -6.71
N VAL A 122 -1.63 3.60 -5.40
CA VAL A 122 -2.76 4.29 -4.79
C VAL A 122 -2.59 5.81 -4.96
N THR A 123 -1.42 6.36 -4.64
CA THR A 123 -1.15 7.80 -4.75
C THR A 123 -1.17 8.31 -6.18
N ASN A 124 -0.91 7.48 -7.19
CA ASN A 124 -1.01 7.94 -8.57
C ASN A 124 -2.45 8.28 -9.00
N ARG A 125 -3.48 7.91 -8.21
CA ARG A 125 -4.88 7.98 -8.65
C ARG A 125 -5.87 8.41 -7.59
N PHE A 126 -5.57 8.16 -6.32
CA PHE A 126 -6.46 8.38 -5.21
C PHE A 126 -5.78 9.22 -4.14
N TYR A 127 -6.61 9.96 -3.42
CA TYR A 127 -6.21 10.72 -2.25
C TYR A 127 -7.26 10.61 -1.16
N TRP A 128 -6.81 10.48 0.08
CA TRP A 128 -7.63 10.71 1.27
C TRP A 128 -6.74 11.05 2.46
N TYR A 129 -7.31 11.68 3.48
CA TYR A 129 -6.57 11.96 4.71
C TYR A 129 -6.13 10.65 5.39
N GLY A 130 -4.82 10.49 5.61
CA GLY A 130 -4.24 9.28 6.21
C GLY A 130 -3.90 8.17 5.22
N LEU A 131 -3.94 8.42 3.90
CA LEU A 131 -3.68 7.42 2.85
C LEU A 131 -2.46 6.54 3.10
N ARG A 132 -1.32 7.14 3.42
CA ARG A 132 -0.09 6.39 3.67
C ARG A 132 -0.22 5.43 4.86
N SER A 133 -0.77 5.91 5.97
CA SER A 133 -0.97 5.12 7.18
C SER A 133 -1.96 3.97 6.94
N ASP A 134 -3.06 4.24 6.23
CA ASP A 134 -4.06 3.24 5.86
C ASP A 134 -3.44 2.15 4.96
N VAL A 135 -2.64 2.53 3.96
CA VAL A 135 -1.93 1.58 3.08
C VAL A 135 -0.90 0.76 3.85
N GLU A 136 -0.11 1.39 4.72
CA GLU A 136 0.87 0.69 5.55
C GLU A 136 0.22 -0.32 6.48
N HIS A 137 -0.90 0.05 7.11
CA HIS A 137 -1.67 -0.84 7.97
C HIS A 137 -2.22 -2.02 7.18
N TRP A 138 -2.88 -1.76 6.05
CA TRP A 138 -3.46 -2.78 5.18
C TRP A 138 -2.44 -3.84 4.74
N CYS A 139 -1.27 -3.41 4.26
CA CYS A 139 -0.22 -4.34 3.85
C CYS A 139 0.39 -5.13 5.02
N LYS A 140 0.39 -4.57 6.24
CA LYS A 140 0.90 -5.26 7.44
C LYS A 140 -0.08 -6.32 7.95
N THR A 141 -1.39 -6.09 7.80
CA THR A 141 -2.45 -7.01 8.25
C THR A 141 -2.90 -8.00 7.18
N CYS A 142 -2.24 -8.03 6.02
CA CYS A 142 -2.57 -8.98 4.96
C CYS A 142 -1.97 -10.36 5.25
N ASP A 143 -2.83 -11.37 5.44
CA ASP A 143 -2.42 -12.75 5.76
C ASP A 143 -1.58 -13.40 4.65
N ILE A 144 -1.88 -13.11 3.39
CA ILE A 144 -1.13 -13.63 2.23
C ILE A 144 0.26 -13.00 2.18
N CYS A 145 0.39 -11.71 2.48
CA CYS A 145 1.70 -11.06 2.64
C CYS A 145 2.46 -11.66 3.82
N ALA A 146 1.79 -11.83 4.96
CA ALA A 146 2.40 -12.30 6.21
C ALA A 146 2.94 -13.73 6.07
N SER A 147 2.15 -14.64 5.48
CA SER A 147 2.52 -16.04 5.24
C SER A 147 3.71 -16.20 4.28
N LYS A 148 3.86 -15.32 3.29
CA LYS A 148 4.97 -15.34 2.33
C LYS A 148 6.23 -14.65 2.84
N LYS A 149 6.12 -13.80 3.87
CA LYS A 149 7.25 -13.04 4.39
C LYS A 149 8.14 -13.97 5.19
N ALA A 150 9.35 -14.22 4.67
CA ALA A 150 10.36 -14.95 5.44
C ALA A 150 10.53 -14.26 6.80
N PRO A 151 10.62 -15.01 7.91
CA PRO A 151 10.92 -14.42 9.20
C PRO A 151 12.16 -13.56 9.05
N GLN A 152 12.10 -12.31 9.56
CA GLN A 152 13.29 -11.48 9.72
C GLN A 152 14.34 -12.39 10.35
N ARG A 153 15.47 -12.60 9.65
CA ARG A 153 16.58 -13.39 10.16
C ARG A 153 16.95 -12.71 11.48
N LYS A 154 16.44 -13.21 12.60
CA LYS A 154 16.92 -12.82 13.92
C LYS A 154 18.42 -12.99 13.81
N ALA A 155 19.19 -11.97 14.20
CA ALA A 155 20.63 -12.08 14.24
C ALA A 155 20.93 -13.40 14.95
N LYS A 156 21.47 -14.38 14.21
CA LYS A 156 21.85 -15.64 14.83
C LYS A 156 22.86 -15.24 15.89
N ALA A 157 22.68 -15.73 17.12
CA ALA A 157 23.67 -15.52 18.16
C ALA A 157 25.06 -15.88 17.57
N PRO A 158 26.10 -15.09 17.85
CA PRO A 158 27.42 -15.35 17.30
C PRO A 158 27.82 -16.79 17.63
N MET A 159 28.41 -17.47 16.65
CA MET A 159 28.90 -18.84 16.83
C MET A 159 29.91 -18.84 17.98
N LYS A 160 29.64 -19.63 19.02
CA LYS A 160 30.58 -19.79 20.14
C LYS A 160 31.49 -20.96 19.84
N GLN A 161 32.80 -20.71 19.92
CA GLN A 161 33.79 -21.78 19.95
C GLN A 161 33.79 -22.42 21.33
N TYR A 162 33.92 -23.74 21.37
CA TYR A 162 34.14 -24.48 22.59
C TYR A 162 35.62 -24.83 22.67
N ASN A 163 36.26 -24.43 23.76
CA ASN A 163 37.63 -24.84 24.04
C ASN A 163 37.62 -26.23 24.69
N VAL A 164 38.51 -27.11 24.24
CA VAL A 164 38.82 -28.39 24.87
C VAL A 164 40.27 -28.36 25.34
N GLY A 165 40.54 -28.86 26.54
CA GLY A 165 41.84 -28.88 27.19
C GLY A 165 42.64 -30.18 26.97
N ALA A 166 42.03 -31.25 26.48
CA ALA A 166 42.69 -32.53 26.26
C ALA A 166 42.20 -33.28 25.01
N PRO A 167 43.03 -34.16 24.41
CA PRO A 167 42.59 -35.08 23.36
C PRO A 167 41.40 -35.94 23.80
N LEU A 168 40.45 -36.20 22.90
CA LEU A 168 39.23 -36.99 23.11
C LEU A 168 38.22 -36.43 24.12
N GLU A 169 38.43 -35.23 24.65
CA GLU A 169 37.49 -34.58 25.58
C GLU A 169 36.13 -34.26 24.94
N ARG A 170 36.10 -34.08 23.62
CA ARG A 170 34.85 -33.93 22.85
C ARG A 170 34.96 -34.58 21.48
N VAL A 171 33.95 -35.38 21.13
CA VAL A 171 33.82 -36.04 19.82
C VAL A 171 32.50 -35.62 19.18
N ALA A 172 32.55 -35.16 17.93
CA ALA A 172 31.36 -34.92 17.11
C ALA A 172 31.29 -36.01 16.03
N ILE A 173 30.15 -36.67 15.92
CA ILE A 173 29.90 -37.74 14.94
C ILE A 173 28.70 -37.30 14.10
N ASP A 174 28.84 -37.37 12.78
CA ASP A 174 27.76 -37.09 11.84
C ASP A 174 27.64 -38.23 10.83
N ILE A 175 26.43 -38.47 10.35
CA ILE A 175 26.13 -39.55 9.40
C ILE A 175 26.02 -38.92 8.02
N MET A 176 26.90 -39.34 7.12
CA MET A 176 26.86 -38.92 5.72
C MET A 176 25.94 -39.83 4.90
N GLY A 177 25.02 -39.25 4.12
CA GLY A 177 24.20 -40.05 3.21
C GLY A 177 23.21 -39.27 2.33
N PRO A 178 22.67 -39.95 1.29
CA PRO A 178 23.02 -41.30 0.83
C PRO A 178 24.32 -41.33 0.01
N LEU A 179 25.13 -42.38 0.19
CA LEU A 179 26.39 -42.60 -0.54
C LEU A 179 26.27 -43.72 -1.57
N PRO A 180 27.05 -43.70 -2.68
CA PRO A 180 27.11 -44.80 -3.62
C PRO A 180 27.53 -46.11 -2.96
N GLN A 181 26.93 -47.22 -3.37
CA GLN A 181 27.25 -48.54 -2.86
C GLN A 181 28.64 -48.98 -3.33
N THR A 182 29.56 -49.25 -2.41
CA THR A 182 30.87 -49.81 -2.73
C THR A 182 30.74 -51.30 -3.07
N LYS A 183 31.47 -51.76 -4.11
CA LYS A 183 31.57 -53.19 -4.45
C LYS A 183 32.14 -53.96 -3.24
N LYS A 184 31.56 -55.13 -2.93
CA LYS A 184 32.06 -56.00 -1.85
C LYS A 184 33.51 -56.39 -2.15
N ARG A 185 34.39 -56.38 -1.14
CA ARG A 185 35.75 -56.93 -1.28
C ARG A 185 35.64 -58.43 -1.59
N PRO A 186 36.40 -58.95 -2.57
CA PRO A 186 36.50 -60.39 -2.77
C PRO A 186 37.14 -61.02 -1.52
N THR A 187 36.49 -62.02 -0.96
CA THR A 187 37.03 -62.85 0.12
C THR A 187 38.00 -63.84 -0.49
N ASN A 188 39.30 -63.74 -0.18
CA ASN A 188 40.25 -64.81 -0.48
C ASN A 188 39.82 -66.03 0.32
N THR A 189 39.36 -67.07 -0.38
CA THR A 189 39.06 -68.39 0.15
C THR A 189 40.23 -69.30 -0.19
#